data_AF-A0A519Z9J3-F1
#
_entry.id   AF-A0A519Z9J3-F1
#
_cell.length_a   1.000
_cell.length_b   1.000
_cell.length_c   1.000
_cell.angle_alpha   90.00
_cell.angle_beta   90.00
_cell.angle_gamma   90.00
#
_symmetry.space_group_name_H-M   'P 1'
#
loop_
_entity.id
_entity.type
_entity.pdbx_description
1 polymer ?
#
loop_
_entity_poly.entity_id
_entity_poly.type
_entity_poly.pdbx_seq_one_letter_code
_entity_poly.pdbx_strand_id
1 'polypeptide(L)'
;HKELIDKIDNEALSAEQFEELCARFYYSAYLFNRLPEYNIMEVNDIVYVEAMPLRGTSGRDIFDSWQNKTYAQVLENFWKPWGHTLFEIIKDPTQPMSYFTDPALPA
;
A
#
# COMPACT_ATOMS: atom_id res chain seq x y z
N HIS A 1 1.44 9.62 0.34
CA HIS A 1 1.13 9.61 1.79
C HIS A 1 1.42 10.92 2.49
N LYS A 2 2.54 11.59 2.18
CA LYS A 2 2.95 12.85 2.83
C LYS A 2 1.83 13.89 2.95
N GLU A 3 1.07 14.12 1.88
CA GLU A 3 -0.02 15.09 1.89
C GLU A 3 -1.05 14.86 3.01
N LEU A 4 -1.48 13.61 3.23
CA LEU A 4 -2.40 13.30 4.34
C LEU A 4 -1.72 13.50 5.70
N ILE A 5 -0.47 13.04 5.84
CA ILE A 5 0.30 13.16 7.09
C ILE A 5 0.48 14.62 7.48
N ASP A 6 0.81 15.48 6.51
CA ASP A 6 0.98 16.92 6.74
C ASP A 6 -0.35 17.59 7.15
N LYS A 7 -1.50 17.11 6.64
CA LYS A 7 -2.84 17.63 7.00
C LYS A 7 -3.26 17.26 8.42
N ILE A 8 -2.84 16.11 8.93
CA ILE A 8 -3.21 15.61 10.26
C ILE A 8 -2.12 15.88 11.30
N ASP A 9 -1.07 16.62 10.93
CA ASP A 9 0.05 16.90 11.82
C ASP A 9 -0.43 17.66 13.06
N ASN A 10 -0.01 17.19 14.24
CA ASN A 10 -0.45 17.69 15.55
C ASN A 10 -1.95 17.54 15.88
N GLU A 11 -2.72 16.78 15.09
CA GLU A 11 -4.11 16.45 15.42
C GLU A 11 -4.24 15.06 16.05
N ALA A 12 -5.13 14.93 17.03
CA ALA A 12 -5.47 13.63 17.60
C ALA A 12 -6.40 12.88 16.64
N LEU A 13 -5.98 11.72 16.18
CA LEU A 13 -6.80 10.86 15.32
C LEU A 13 -7.86 10.13 16.13
N SER A 14 -9.05 9.98 15.54
CA SER A 14 -10.00 8.96 15.99
C SER A 14 -9.42 7.56 15.73
N ALA A 15 -9.97 6.54 16.40
CA ALA A 15 -9.52 5.16 16.19
C ALA A 15 -9.75 4.70 14.74
N GLU A 16 -10.85 5.12 14.11
CA GLU A 16 -11.18 4.87 12.72
C GLU A 16 -10.15 5.48 11.76
N GLN A 17 -9.77 6.73 12.00
CA GLN A 17 -8.76 7.46 11.21
C GLN A 17 -7.38 6.83 11.35
N PHE A 18 -7.02 6.40 12.56
CA PHE A 18 -5.76 5.70 12.80
C PHE A 18 -5.71 4.36 12.05
N GLU A 19 -6.76 3.56 12.14
CA GLU A 19 -6.84 2.28 11.40
C GLU A 19 -6.88 2.50 9.88
N GLU A 20 -7.52 3.57 9.39
CA GLU A 20 -7.48 3.96 7.97
C GLU A 20 -6.05 4.27 7.51
N LEU A 21 -5.30 5.03 8.32
CA LEU A 21 -3.90 5.35 8.04
C LEU A 21 -3.03 4.09 8.02
N CYS A 22 -3.24 3.16 8.97
CA CYS A 22 -2.57 1.87 9.00
C CYS A 22 -2.89 1.02 7.77
N ALA A 23 -4.18 0.90 7.41
CA ALA A 23 -4.64 0.20 6.21
C ALA A 23 -3.97 0.75 4.95
N ARG A 24 -3.85 2.09 4.86
CA ARG A 24 -3.18 2.78 3.75
C ARG A 24 -1.71 2.40 3.64
N PHE A 25 -0.97 2.36 4.74
CA PHE A 25 0.44 1.94 4.70
C PHE A 25 0.58 0.45 4.39
N TYR A 26 -0.28 -0.38 4.98
CA TYR A 26 -0.30 -1.83 4.71
C TYR A 26 -0.53 -2.10 3.22
N TYR A 27 -1.53 -1.46 2.61
CA TYR A 27 -1.83 -1.64 1.21
C TYR A 27 -0.71 -1.10 0.30
N SER A 28 -0.12 0.05 0.62
CA SER A 28 1.02 0.55 -0.15
C SER A 28 2.23 -0.38 -0.13
N ALA A 29 2.47 -1.07 1.01
CA ALA A 29 3.51 -2.09 1.08
C ALA A 29 3.16 -3.31 0.21
N TYR A 30 1.88 -3.71 0.17
CA TYR A 30 1.40 -4.78 -0.71
C TYR A 30 1.61 -4.48 -2.20
N LEU A 31 1.54 -3.20 -2.61
CA LEU A 31 1.80 -2.82 -4.01
C LEU A 31 3.26 -3.05 -4.44
N PHE A 32 4.18 -3.39 -3.53
CA PHE A 32 5.54 -3.75 -3.87
C PHE A 32 5.58 -5.06 -4.69
N ASN A 33 5.72 -4.94 -6.01
CA ASN A 33 5.58 -6.04 -6.96
C ASN A 33 6.92 -6.61 -7.46
N ARG A 34 8.01 -6.40 -6.70
CA ARG A 34 9.34 -6.88 -7.10
C ARG A 34 9.75 -8.09 -6.28
N LEU A 35 9.81 -9.23 -6.94
CA LEU A 35 10.51 -10.39 -6.42
C LEU A 35 12.02 -10.12 -6.46
N PRO A 36 12.77 -10.50 -5.42
CA PRO A 36 14.22 -10.39 -5.45
C PRO A 36 14.79 -11.33 -6.50
N GLU A 37 15.60 -10.78 -7.41
CA GLU A 37 16.37 -11.54 -8.38
C GLU A 37 17.80 -11.68 -7.88
N TYR A 38 18.42 -12.84 -8.13
CA TYR A 38 19.78 -13.13 -7.72
C TYR A 38 20.59 -13.59 -8.93
N ASN A 39 21.79 -13.03 -9.08
CA ASN A 39 22.77 -13.56 -10.01
C ASN A 39 23.57 -14.65 -9.31
N ILE A 40 23.61 -15.84 -9.91
CA ILE A 40 24.32 -17.01 -9.39
C ILE A 40 25.41 -17.35 -10.39
N MET A 41 26.67 -17.36 -9.93
CA MET A 41 27.83 -17.69 -10.75
C MET A 41 28.67 -18.76 -10.08
N GLU A 42 29.12 -19.73 -10.87
CA GLU A 42 30.00 -20.80 -10.40
C GLU A 42 31.38 -20.66 -11.03
N VAL A 43 32.41 -20.53 -10.20
CA VAL A 43 33.81 -20.39 -10.65
C VAL A 43 34.69 -21.24 -9.74
N ASN A 44 35.46 -22.17 -10.33
CA ASN A 44 36.38 -23.06 -9.61
C ASN A 44 35.72 -23.79 -8.42
N ASP A 45 34.54 -24.39 -8.64
CA ASP A 45 33.74 -25.08 -7.60
C ASP A 45 33.28 -24.19 -6.43
N ILE A 46 33.30 -22.86 -6.61
CA ILE A 46 32.77 -21.88 -5.65
C ILE A 46 31.53 -21.23 -6.26
N VAL A 47 30.43 -21.24 -5.51
CA VAL A 47 29.18 -20.58 -5.87
C VAL A 47 29.13 -19.18 -5.26
N TYR A 48 28.98 -18.17 -6.10
CA TYR A 48 28.75 -16.78 -5.73
C TYR A 48 27.28 -16.43 -5.94
N VAL A 49 26.68 -15.75 -4.96
CA VAL A 49 25.29 -15.30 -5.02
C VAL A 49 25.25 -13.81 -4.72
N GLU A 50 24.77 -13.02 -5.68
CA GLU A 50 24.62 -11.57 -5.55
C GLU A 50 23.17 -11.17 -5.79
N ALA A 51 22.62 -10.34 -4.92
CA ALA A 51 21.29 -9.77 -5.13
C ALA A 51 21.34 -8.72 -6.24
N MET A 52 20.43 -8.83 -7.21
CA MET A 52 20.30 -7.83 -8.25
C MET A 52 19.62 -6.56 -7.71
N PRO A 53 19.92 -5.37 -8.27
CA PRO A 53 19.22 -4.14 -7.89
C PRO A 53 17.71 -4.25 -8.09
N LEU A 54 16.92 -3.73 -7.14
CA LEU A 54 15.45 -3.70 -7.21
C LEU A 54 14.93 -2.95 -8.44
N ARG A 55 15.67 -1.93 -8.87
CA ARG A 55 15.53 -1.31 -10.19
C ARG A 55 16.35 -2.15 -11.16
N GLY A 56 15.77 -3.28 -11.58
CA GLY A 56 16.35 -4.06 -12.67
C GLY A 56 16.42 -3.27 -13.98
N THR A 57 16.83 -3.91 -15.07
CA THR A 57 16.86 -3.32 -16.42
C THR A 57 15.47 -3.12 -17.05
N SER A 58 14.43 -3.67 -16.41
CA SER A 58 13.04 -3.52 -16.85
C SER A 58 12.49 -2.15 -16.45
N GLY A 59 12.08 -1.33 -17.42
CA GLY A 59 11.44 -0.03 -17.19
C GLY A 59 10.04 -0.10 -16.57
N ARG A 60 9.68 -1.18 -15.87
CA ARG A 60 8.46 -1.27 -15.07
C ARG A 60 8.65 -0.55 -13.74
N ASP A 61 7.56 -0.08 -13.16
CA ASP A 61 7.60 0.51 -11.82
C ASP A 61 7.91 -0.54 -10.74
N ILE A 62 8.34 -0.07 -9.56
CA ILE A 62 8.65 -0.92 -8.40
C ILE A 62 7.36 -1.29 -7.67
N PHE A 63 6.40 -0.36 -7.67
CA PHE A 63 5.08 -0.52 -7.07
C PHE A 63 4.03 -0.59 -8.18
N ASP A 64 3.03 -1.44 -8.00
CA ASP A 64 1.84 -1.43 -8.84
C ASP A 64 1.00 -0.18 -8.61
N SER A 65 0.18 0.16 -9.60
CA SER A 65 -0.76 1.29 -9.51
C SER A 65 -1.80 1.06 -8.42
N TRP A 66 -2.17 2.14 -7.74
CA TRP A 66 -3.20 2.10 -6.71
C TRP A 66 -4.55 1.66 -7.28
N GLN A 67 -5.17 0.66 -6.65
CA GLN A 67 -6.50 0.18 -6.99
C GLN A 67 -7.47 0.40 -5.81
N ASN A 68 -8.45 1.28 -5.99
CA ASN A 68 -9.45 1.60 -4.95
C ASN A 68 -10.23 0.36 -4.48
N LYS A 69 -10.53 -0.57 -5.39
CA LYS A 69 -11.23 -1.81 -5.03
C LYS A 69 -10.45 -2.68 -4.05
N THR A 70 -9.17 -2.89 -4.31
CA THR A 70 -8.31 -3.66 -3.41
C THR A 70 -8.08 -2.90 -2.10
N TYR A 71 -7.90 -1.58 -2.17
CA TYR A 71 -7.80 -0.74 -0.98
C TYR A 71 -9.04 -0.85 -0.08
N ALA A 72 -10.25 -0.81 -0.65
CA ALA A 72 -11.49 -0.95 0.09
C ALA A 72 -11.63 -2.31 0.80
N GLN A 73 -11.09 -3.39 0.20
CA GLN A 73 -11.03 -4.70 0.85
C GLN A 73 -10.08 -4.71 2.05
N VAL A 74 -8.97 -3.99 1.96
CA VAL A 74 -8.07 -3.79 3.11
C VAL A 74 -8.79 -3.00 4.19
N LEU A 75 -9.44 -1.89 3.84
CA LEU A 75 -10.21 -1.08 4.78
C LEU A 75 -11.30 -1.87 5.52
N GLU A 76 -12.06 -2.71 4.82
CA GLU A 76 -13.07 -3.58 5.45
C GLU A 76 -12.47 -4.43 6.59
N ASN A 77 -11.25 -4.94 6.42
CA ASN A 77 -10.58 -5.72 7.46
C ASN A 77 -10.12 -4.87 8.64
N PHE A 78 -9.54 -3.69 8.38
CA PHE A 78 -9.07 -2.78 9.43
C PHE A 78 -10.24 -2.13 10.18
N TRP A 79 -11.35 -1.87 9.50
CA TRP A 79 -12.56 -1.32 10.09
C TRP A 79 -13.56 -2.35 10.60
N LYS A 80 -13.16 -3.62 10.71
CA LYS A 80 -14.01 -4.68 11.25
C LYS A 80 -14.71 -4.32 12.58
N PRO A 81 -14.09 -3.59 13.53
CA PRO A 81 -14.78 -3.17 14.76
C PRO A 81 -15.98 -2.23 14.54
N TRP A 82 -16.01 -1.49 13.43
CA TRP A 82 -17.09 -0.54 13.10
C TRP A 82 -18.13 -1.10 12.13
N GLY A 83 -17.91 -2.30 11.61
CA GLY A 83 -18.93 -3.06 10.89
C GLY A 83 -19.22 -2.60 9.45
N HIS A 84 -18.36 -1.76 8.86
CA HIS A 84 -18.50 -1.38 7.45
C HIS A 84 -18.26 -2.57 6.53
N THR A 85 -19.18 -2.79 5.61
CA THR A 85 -19.03 -3.78 4.54
C THR A 85 -18.28 -3.17 3.34
N LEU A 86 -17.63 -4.02 2.55
CA LEU A 86 -17.00 -3.61 1.29
C LEU A 86 -17.97 -2.84 0.39
N PHE A 87 -19.24 -3.25 0.34
CA PHE A 87 -20.26 -2.60 -0.47
C PHE A 87 -20.53 -1.16 -0.03
N GLU A 88 -20.51 -0.88 1.27
CA GLU A 88 -20.66 0.47 1.80
C GLU A 88 -19.41 1.31 1.54
N ILE A 89 -18.22 0.72 1.74
CA ILE A 89 -16.94 1.40 1.56
C ILE A 89 -16.75 1.80 0.09
N ILE A 90 -17.09 0.93 -0.87
CA ILE A 90 -16.90 1.18 -2.31
C ILE A 90 -18.17 1.58 -3.07
N LYS A 91 -19.13 2.18 -2.35
CA LYS A 91 -20.34 2.72 -2.96
C LYS A 91 -20.04 3.67 -4.12
N ASP A 92 -18.98 4.48 -3.99
CA ASP A 92 -18.32 5.15 -5.10
C ASP A 92 -17.00 4.42 -5.44
N PRO A 93 -16.87 3.78 -6.61
CA PRO A 93 -15.65 3.08 -7.01
C PRO A 93 -14.42 3.99 -7.15
N THR A 94 -14.63 5.29 -7.39
CA THR A 94 -13.57 6.29 -7.59
C THR A 94 -13.15 6.93 -6.27
N GLN A 95 -14.01 6.88 -5.26
CA GLN A 95 -13.78 7.49 -3.96
C GLN A 95 -14.28 6.57 -2.84
N PRO A 96 -13.45 5.60 -2.40
CA PRO A 96 -13.75 4.81 -1.23
C PRO A 96 -14.09 5.69 -0.02
N MET A 97 -14.99 5.20 0.84
CA MET A 97 -15.32 5.83 2.11
C MET A 97 -14.03 6.16 2.89
N SER A 98 -14.05 7.30 3.58
CA SER A 98 -12.93 7.82 4.34
C SER A 98 -13.47 8.53 5.59
N TYR A 99 -12.77 8.36 6.71
CA TYR A 99 -12.98 9.14 7.94
C TYR A 99 -12.18 10.44 7.95
N PHE A 100 -11.25 10.62 7.01
CA PHE A 100 -10.64 11.91 6.74
C PHE A 100 -11.55 12.75 5.83
N THR A 101 -11.68 14.04 6.13
CA THR A 101 -12.41 15.00 5.28
C THR A 101 -11.77 15.11 3.89
N ASP A 102 -10.45 14.99 3.83
CA ASP A 102 -9.69 14.90 2.59
C ASP A 102 -8.66 13.77 2.71
N PRO A 103 -8.98 12.56 2.19
CA PRO A 103 -8.11 11.40 2.34
C PRO A 103 -6.82 11.48 1.51
N ALA A 104 -6.73 12.42 0.55
CA ALA A 104 -5.60 12.54 -0.37
C ALA A 104 -5.18 11.18 -0.97
N LEU A 105 -6.13 10.40 -1.47
CA LEU A 105 -5.85 9.08 -2.07
C LEU A 105 -4.98 9.24 -3.32
N PRO A 106 -4.03 8.31 -3.59
CA PRO A 106 -3.27 8.32 -4.83
C PRO A 106 -4.19 8.17 -6.04
N ALA A 107 -3.90 8.91 -7.11
CA ALA A 107 -4.57 8.79 -8.40
C ALA A 107 -4.15 7.52 -9.16
#